data_AF-A0A1N6IXT9-F1
#
_entry.id   AF-A0A1N6IXT9-F1
#
_cell.length_a   1.000
_cell.length_b   1.000
_cell.length_c   1.000
_cell.angle_alpha   90.00
_cell.angle_beta   90.00
_cell.angle_gamma   90.00
#
_symmetry.space_group_name_H-M   'P 1'
#
loop_
_entity.id
_entity.type
_entity.pdbx_description
1 polymer ?
#
loop_
_entity_poly.entity_id
_entity_poly.type
_entity_poly.pdbx_seq_one_letter_code
_entity_poly.pdbx_strand_id
1 'polypeptide(L)'
;MKTIFIFLCTLGINIFLSAQKVDYKNNIITVDGQKIAKVEVQKQNLGLTKNFNLYSMEGEKLVIAVLSTEFEGDKNDNTSMYYRFTFLPTNQVGIFKLSTLGMEKGFVNLIGKSGVVEGNNLNEAKITELIASKGISPRTAVNYTLVSRNKSWPIELKETKAIEQGGEQIGFFNSTGNRNGQDFYEFFIPGGILVAKVNFAGGNNAQNFELFSAKDNVRKVISIPQKDNVKFLSSAVDPNALTLKRITAWLVQNGYL
;
A
#
# COMPACT_ATOMS: atom_id res chain seq x y z
N MET A 1 75.72 -18.59 24.48
CA MET A 1 74.61 -19.48 24.06
C MET A 1 73.62 -19.55 25.21
N LYS A 2 72.41 -19.02 25.02
CA LYS A 2 71.11 -19.73 25.12
C LYS A 2 70.99 -20.52 26.44
N THR A 3 70.04 -20.25 27.33
CA THR A 3 68.59 -20.26 27.09
C THR A 3 67.90 -19.76 28.38
N ILE A 4 66.96 -18.83 28.32
CA ILE A 4 66.08 -18.51 29.46
C ILE A 4 64.62 -18.54 28.99
N PHE A 5 63.86 -19.32 29.76
CA PHE A 5 62.43 -19.55 29.83
C PHE A 5 61.59 -18.25 29.94
N ILE A 6 60.33 -18.30 29.50
CA ILE A 6 59.09 -17.59 29.96
C ILE A 6 58.09 -17.77 28.80
N PHE A 7 57.19 -18.76 28.78
CA PHE A 7 55.93 -18.90 29.50
C PHE A 7 54.95 -17.71 29.38
N LEU A 8 53.88 -17.93 28.61
CA LEU A 8 52.50 -17.50 28.86
C LEU A 8 52.15 -16.00 28.72
N CYS A 9 51.43 -15.65 27.64
CA CYS A 9 50.27 -14.75 27.65
C CYS A 9 49.65 -14.67 26.24
N THR A 10 49.00 -15.75 25.80
CA THR A 10 47.94 -15.66 24.79
C THR A 10 46.74 -14.98 25.43
N LEU A 11 46.75 -13.64 25.42
CA LEU A 11 45.59 -12.81 25.72
C LEU A 11 44.53 -13.07 24.64
N GLY A 12 43.69 -14.07 24.90
CA GLY A 12 42.39 -14.19 24.27
C GLY A 12 41.53 -13.00 24.72
N ILE A 13 41.52 -11.95 23.91
CA ILE A 13 40.55 -10.86 24.04
C ILE A 13 39.19 -11.48 23.68
N ASN A 14 38.46 -11.92 24.69
CA ASN A 14 37.03 -12.18 24.56
C ASN A 14 36.35 -10.84 24.30
N ILE A 15 36.16 -10.50 23.03
CA ILE A 15 35.23 -9.44 22.63
C ILE A 15 33.84 -10.00 22.93
N PHE A 16 33.35 -9.77 24.14
CA PHE A 16 31.93 -9.92 24.44
C PHE A 16 31.20 -8.87 23.60
N LEU A 17 30.72 -9.29 22.43
CA LEU A 17 29.69 -8.58 21.67
C LEU A 17 28.41 -8.60 22.52
N SER A 18 28.33 -7.70 23.50
CA SER A 18 27.11 -7.47 24.26
C SER A 18 26.08 -6.87 23.31
N ALA A 19 25.02 -7.62 23.02
CA ALA A 19 23.89 -7.11 22.25
C ALA A 19 23.29 -5.91 22.99
N GLN A 20 23.12 -4.78 22.28
CA GLN A 20 22.56 -3.55 22.83
C GLN A 20 21.21 -3.82 23.49
N LYS A 21 21.10 -3.46 24.78
CA LYS A 21 19.92 -3.71 25.60
C LYS A 21 18.99 -2.50 25.54
N VAL A 22 17.87 -2.67 24.84
CA VAL A 22 16.80 -1.68 24.78
C VAL A 22 15.73 -2.02 25.82
N ASP A 23 15.39 -1.04 26.66
CA ASP A 23 14.31 -1.10 27.64
C ASP A 23 13.30 0.03 27.40
N TYR A 24 12.06 -0.21 27.78
CA TYR A 24 10.94 0.72 27.62
C TYR A 24 10.07 0.73 28.87
N LYS A 25 10.12 1.85 29.60
CA LYS A 25 9.34 2.01 30.82
C LYS A 25 8.89 3.47 30.98
N ASN A 26 7.65 3.66 31.41
CA ASN A 26 7.06 4.99 31.64
C ASN A 26 7.26 5.92 30.44
N ASN A 27 7.02 5.41 29.23
CA ASN A 27 7.15 6.15 27.99
C ASN A 27 8.58 6.64 27.69
N ILE A 28 9.62 6.05 28.29
CA ILE A 28 11.02 6.42 28.06
C ILE A 28 11.76 5.22 27.47
N ILE A 29 12.49 5.46 26.39
CA ILE A 29 13.42 4.51 25.80
C ILE A 29 14.76 4.63 26.52
N THR A 30 15.26 3.49 26.98
CA THR A 30 16.57 3.37 27.62
C THR A 30 17.42 2.39 26.82
N VAL A 31 18.64 2.78 26.49
CA VAL A 31 19.61 1.95 25.76
C VAL A 31 20.84 1.78 26.62
N ASP A 32 21.16 0.53 26.96
CA ASP A 32 22.30 0.18 27.83
C ASP A 32 22.29 0.95 29.17
N GLY A 33 21.09 1.25 29.69
CA GLY A 33 20.90 2.00 30.94
C GLY A 33 20.79 3.52 30.78
N GLN A 34 21.10 4.07 29.61
CA GLN A 34 20.99 5.51 29.32
C GLN A 34 19.62 5.86 28.73
N LYS A 35 18.94 6.86 29.30
CA LYS A 35 17.69 7.39 28.74
C LYS A 35 18.00 8.20 27.48
N ILE A 36 17.35 7.87 26.37
CA ILE A 36 17.63 8.51 25.08
C ILE A 36 16.45 9.33 24.55
N ALA A 37 15.20 8.92 24.82
CA ALA A 37 14.04 9.58 24.23
C ALA A 37 12.75 9.26 24.99
N LYS A 38 11.73 10.10 24.78
CA LYS A 38 10.36 9.92 25.26
C LYS A 38 9.45 9.53 24.10
N VAL A 39 8.51 8.61 24.35
CA VAL A 39 7.54 8.13 23.37
C VAL A 39 6.15 8.57 23.79
N GLU A 40 5.46 9.29 22.91
CA GLU A 40 4.04 9.53 23.04
C GLU A 40 3.29 8.54 22.14
N VAL A 41 2.32 7.84 22.72
CA VAL A 41 1.49 6.87 22.01
C VAL A 41 0.10 7.44 21.81
N GLN A 42 -0.28 7.62 20.54
CA GLN A 42 -1.62 8.07 20.16
C GLN A 42 -2.44 6.87 19.70
N LYS A 43 -3.38 6.43 20.55
CA LYS A 43 -4.27 5.31 20.24
C LYS A 43 -5.35 5.76 19.23
N GLN A 44 -5.58 4.93 18.22
CA GLN A 44 -6.65 5.09 17.22
C GLN A 44 -7.50 3.81 17.15
N ASN A 45 -8.69 3.91 16.56
CA ASN A 45 -9.59 2.77 16.36
C ASN A 45 -9.81 1.96 17.65
N LEU A 46 -10.20 2.65 18.74
CA LEU A 46 -10.38 2.06 20.07
C LEU A 46 -9.12 1.36 20.64
N GLY A 47 -7.94 1.72 20.15
CA GLY A 47 -6.64 1.19 20.59
C GLY A 47 -6.10 0.04 19.73
N LEU A 48 -6.80 -0.34 18.66
CA LEU A 48 -6.34 -1.37 17.71
C LEU A 48 -5.13 -0.90 16.89
N THR A 49 -5.01 0.40 16.65
CA THR A 49 -3.87 1.01 15.97
C THR A 49 -3.28 2.13 16.82
N LYS A 50 -1.99 2.42 16.61
CA LYS A 50 -1.27 3.40 17.43
C LYS A 50 -0.31 4.18 16.54
N ASN A 51 -0.36 5.50 16.63
CA ASN A 51 0.70 6.35 16.09
C ASN A 51 1.67 6.71 17.20
N PHE A 52 2.92 7.01 16.84
CA PHE A 52 3.98 7.30 17.78
C PHE A 52 4.62 8.63 17.46
N ASN A 53 4.82 9.46 18.48
CA ASN A 53 5.74 10.58 18.39
C ASN A 53 6.93 10.29 19.31
N LEU A 54 8.14 10.45 18.78
CA LEU A 54 9.36 10.41 19.56
C LEU A 54 9.80 11.83 19.87
N TYR A 55 10.13 12.09 21.13
CA TYR A 55 10.69 13.35 21.58
C TYR A 55 12.06 13.13 22.21
N SER A 56 12.93 14.12 22.09
CA SER A 56 14.15 14.22 22.88
C SER A 56 13.82 14.31 24.37
N MET A 57 14.84 14.16 25.22
CA MET A 57 14.64 14.31 26.66
C MET A 57 14.24 15.75 27.05
N GLU A 58 14.58 16.74 26.23
CA GLU A 58 14.23 18.15 26.35
C GLU A 58 12.86 18.52 25.73
N GLY A 59 12.22 17.59 25.01
CA GLY A 59 10.88 17.79 24.47
C GLY A 59 10.82 18.22 23.01
N GLU A 60 11.95 18.25 22.30
CA GLU A 60 11.99 18.43 20.86
C GLU A 60 11.41 17.21 20.15
N LYS A 61 10.55 17.39 19.15
CA LYS A 61 9.98 16.27 18.40
C LYS A 61 10.96 15.79 17.35
N LEU A 62 11.32 14.51 17.42
CA LEU A 62 12.33 13.91 16.57
C LEU A 62 11.72 13.05 15.47
N VAL A 63 10.74 12.21 15.81
CA VAL A 63 10.16 11.24 14.87
C VAL A 63 8.64 11.25 14.98
N ILE A 64 7.96 11.17 13.84
CA ILE A 64 6.53 10.89 13.74
C ILE A 64 6.39 9.54 13.01
N ALA A 65 5.76 8.56 13.64
CA ALA A 65 5.40 7.29 13.01
C ALA A 65 3.88 7.15 12.93
N VAL A 66 3.35 7.13 11.71
CA VAL A 66 1.92 6.99 11.43
C VAL A 66 1.63 5.71 10.67
N LEU A 67 0.47 5.10 10.94
CA LEU A 67 -0.03 3.99 10.16
C LEU A 67 -0.19 4.41 8.69
N SER A 68 0.40 3.65 7.77
CA SER A 68 0.25 3.86 6.34
C SER A 68 -0.75 2.86 5.76
N THR A 69 -1.96 3.34 5.49
CA THR A 69 -3.04 2.57 4.85
C THR A 69 -2.92 2.55 3.32
N GLU A 70 -2.03 3.37 2.77
CA GLU A 70 -1.75 3.48 1.33
C GLU A 70 -0.92 2.32 0.76
N PHE A 71 -0.59 1.30 1.56
CA PHE A 71 0.23 0.17 1.13
C PHE A 71 -0.53 -1.15 1.25
N GLU A 72 -0.34 -2.03 0.25
CA GLU A 72 -0.96 -3.37 0.28
C GLU A 72 -0.32 -4.22 1.38
N GLY A 73 -1.16 -4.70 2.30
CA GLY A 73 -0.80 -5.77 3.24
C GLY A 73 -0.19 -6.95 2.50
N ASP A 74 0.88 -7.51 3.06
CA ASP A 74 1.46 -8.74 2.51
C ASP A 74 0.45 -9.88 2.70
N LYS A 75 0.01 -10.51 1.60
CA LYS A 75 -1.02 -11.57 1.63
C LYS A 75 -0.64 -12.76 2.52
N ASN A 76 0.66 -12.93 2.79
CA ASN A 76 1.19 -13.99 3.64
C ASN A 76 1.55 -13.53 5.06
N ASP A 77 1.42 -12.23 5.37
CA ASP A 77 1.76 -11.64 6.67
C ASP A 77 0.65 -10.66 7.12
N ASN A 78 -0.36 -11.24 7.78
CA ASN A 78 -1.44 -10.49 8.44
C ASN A 78 -1.05 -10.06 9.87
N THR A 79 0.22 -10.23 10.27
CA THR A 79 0.69 -10.00 11.64
C THR A 79 1.42 -8.68 11.81
N SER A 80 1.55 -7.92 10.72
CA SER A 80 2.26 -6.65 10.68
C SER A 80 1.51 -5.60 9.88
N MET A 81 1.74 -4.33 10.21
CA MET A 81 1.21 -3.17 9.51
C MET A 81 2.34 -2.26 9.06
N TYR A 82 2.12 -1.53 7.97
CA TYR A 82 3.07 -0.56 7.46
C TYR A 82 2.94 0.77 8.21
N TYR A 83 4.08 1.34 8.58
CA TYR A 83 4.17 2.64 9.23
C TYR A 83 5.15 3.52 8.48
N ARG A 84 4.73 4.77 8.22
CA ARG A 84 5.61 5.82 7.72
C ARG A 84 6.24 6.55 8.88
N PHE A 85 7.56 6.52 8.94
CA PHE A 85 8.37 7.23 9.91
C PHE A 85 8.94 8.46 9.23
N THR A 86 8.64 9.64 9.77
CA THR A 86 9.22 10.91 9.37
C THR A 86 10.21 11.35 10.43
N PHE A 87 11.48 11.48 10.06
CA PHE A 87 12.57 11.97 10.92
C PHE A 87 12.68 13.48 10.71
N LEU A 88 12.17 14.28 11.66
CA LEU A 88 11.89 15.70 11.44
C LEU A 88 13.14 16.56 11.22
N PRO A 89 14.20 16.49 12.06
CA PRO A 89 15.41 17.29 11.84
C PRO A 89 16.10 17.06 10.50
N THR A 90 15.98 15.85 9.92
CA THR A 90 16.67 15.46 8.69
C THR A 90 15.76 15.41 7.46
N ASN A 91 14.45 15.59 7.64
CA ASN A 91 13.41 15.43 6.62
C ASN A 91 13.43 14.07 5.87
N GLN A 92 14.07 13.05 6.44
CA GLN A 92 14.08 11.71 5.86
C GLN A 92 12.80 10.97 6.20
N VAL A 93 12.33 10.14 5.27
CA VAL A 93 11.12 9.32 5.43
C VAL A 93 11.44 7.87 5.10
N GLY A 94 11.06 6.97 6.00
CA GLY A 94 11.15 5.52 5.79
C GLY A 94 9.83 4.83 6.06
N ILE A 95 9.55 3.76 5.34
CA ILE A 95 8.41 2.88 5.63
C ILE A 95 8.93 1.63 6.33
N PHE A 96 8.26 1.21 7.40
CA PHE A 96 8.66 0.08 8.23
C PHE A 96 7.45 -0.82 8.54
N LYS A 97 7.69 -2.12 8.71
CA LYS A 97 6.68 -3.05 9.23
C LYS A 97 6.76 -3.08 10.76
N LEU A 98 5.64 -2.84 11.44
CA LEU A 98 5.49 -3.08 12.87
C LEU A 98 4.49 -4.21 13.10
N SER A 99 4.82 -5.14 14.00
CA SER A 99 3.87 -6.20 14.36
C SER A 99 2.63 -5.61 15.01
N THR A 100 1.46 -6.16 14.68
CA THR A 100 0.18 -5.82 15.30
C THR A 100 0.19 -6.18 16.80
N LEU A 101 0.80 -7.32 17.15
CA LEU A 101 1.02 -7.76 18.52
C LEU A 101 2.34 -7.19 19.03
N GLY A 102 2.28 -6.16 19.88
CA GLY A 102 3.49 -5.55 20.46
C GLY A 102 4.08 -4.40 19.64
N MET A 103 3.25 -3.71 18.86
CA MET A 103 3.62 -2.56 18.03
C MET A 103 4.51 -1.51 18.72
N GLU A 104 4.19 -1.14 19.96
CA GLU A 104 5.00 -0.18 20.73
C GLU A 104 6.42 -0.70 20.98
N LYS A 105 6.55 -1.98 21.36
CA LYS A 105 7.84 -2.63 21.57
C LYS A 105 8.61 -2.73 20.26
N GLY A 106 7.92 -2.97 19.14
CA GLY A 106 8.51 -2.96 17.80
C GLY A 106 9.08 -1.59 17.43
N PHE A 107 8.30 -0.52 17.63
CA PHE A 107 8.72 0.86 17.43
C PHE A 107 9.94 1.20 18.30
N VAL A 108 9.87 0.94 19.60
CA VAL A 108 10.96 1.24 20.54
C VAL A 108 12.23 0.46 20.21
N ASN A 109 12.11 -0.81 19.83
CA ASN A 109 13.28 -1.59 19.43
C ASN A 109 13.92 -1.09 18.14
N LEU A 110 13.14 -0.66 17.16
CA LEU A 110 13.69 -0.09 15.92
C LEU A 110 14.49 1.20 16.20
N ILE A 111 13.93 2.10 17.02
CA ILE A 111 14.61 3.34 17.40
C ILE A 111 15.81 3.06 18.31
N GLY A 112 15.62 2.28 19.37
CA GLY A 112 16.65 2.02 20.37
C GLY A 112 17.86 1.26 19.83
N LYS A 113 17.65 0.29 18.92
CA LYS A 113 18.75 -0.51 18.35
C LYS A 113 19.48 0.15 17.18
N SER A 114 18.89 1.18 16.59
CA SER A 114 19.46 1.83 15.40
C SER A 114 20.46 2.92 15.74
N GLY A 115 20.46 3.40 16.99
CA GLY A 115 21.31 4.51 17.41
C GLY A 115 20.99 5.83 16.69
N VAL A 116 19.76 5.97 16.17
CA VAL A 116 19.36 7.19 15.43
C VAL A 116 19.22 8.41 16.34
N VAL A 117 19.03 8.22 17.65
CA VAL A 117 18.96 9.31 18.63
C VAL A 117 20.33 9.52 19.24
N GLU A 118 20.86 10.72 19.10
CA GLU A 118 22.15 11.13 19.67
C GLU A 118 21.97 12.42 20.47
N GLY A 119 21.99 12.29 21.80
CA GLY A 119 21.65 13.39 22.70
C GLY A 119 20.21 13.86 22.49
N ASN A 120 20.04 15.12 22.10
CA ASN A 120 18.74 15.71 21.80
C ASN A 120 18.39 15.77 20.32
N ASN A 121 19.25 15.25 19.44
CA ASN A 121 19.06 15.31 17.99
C ASN A 121 19.08 13.90 17.36
N LEU A 122 19.00 13.85 16.04
CA LEU A 122 19.10 12.64 15.26
C LEU A 122 20.44 12.56 14.51
N ASN A 123 21.00 11.35 14.46
CA ASN A 123 22.16 11.05 13.64
C ASN A 123 21.72 10.67 12.22
N GLU A 124 21.96 11.56 11.27
CA GLU A 124 21.50 11.42 9.89
C GLU A 124 22.02 10.15 9.20
N ALA A 125 23.31 9.83 9.37
CA ALA A 125 23.91 8.64 8.79
C ALA A 125 23.26 7.35 9.31
N LYS A 126 22.93 7.32 10.61
CA LYS A 126 22.21 6.19 11.23
C LYS A 126 20.77 6.08 10.76
N ILE A 127 20.10 7.19 10.45
CA ILE A 127 18.76 7.16 9.84
C ILE A 127 18.83 6.54 8.45
N THR A 128 19.77 6.97 7.62
CA THR A 128 19.96 6.41 6.29
C THR A 128 20.29 4.92 6.36
N GLU A 129 21.16 4.50 7.28
CA GLU A 129 21.47 3.09 7.54
C GLU A 129 20.23 2.29 7.99
N LEU A 130 19.41 2.85 8.87
CA LEU A 130 18.18 2.22 9.34
C LEU A 130 17.17 2.03 8.20
N ILE A 131 16.94 3.07 7.39
CA ILE A 131 16.04 3.01 6.24
C ILE A 131 16.55 1.98 5.22
N ALA A 132 17.86 1.97 4.93
CA ALA A 132 18.43 1.01 4.00
C ALA A 132 18.34 -0.44 4.50
N SER A 133 18.50 -0.68 5.81
CA SER A 133 18.59 -2.03 6.38
C SER A 133 17.26 -2.63 6.83
N LYS A 134 16.31 -1.81 7.28
CA LYS A 134 15.01 -2.23 7.83
C LYS A 134 13.83 -1.58 7.14
N GLY A 135 14.07 -0.51 6.40
CA GLY A 135 13.04 0.11 5.59
C GLY A 135 12.60 -0.85 4.49
N ILE A 136 11.37 -0.62 4.05
CA ILE A 136 10.71 -1.43 3.04
C ILE A 136 10.11 -0.49 2.00
N SER A 137 10.04 -0.98 0.77
CA SER A 137 9.32 -0.31 -0.31
C SER A 137 8.09 -1.13 -0.65
N PRO A 138 7.01 -1.02 0.15
CA PRO A 138 5.79 -1.79 -0.08
C PRO A 138 5.11 -1.34 -1.38
N ARG A 139 4.35 -2.25 -1.99
CA ARG A 139 3.50 -1.90 -3.13
C ARG A 139 2.39 -1.00 -2.63
N THR A 140 2.15 0.10 -3.36
CA THR A 140 1.05 1.01 -3.07
C THR A 140 -0.28 0.28 -3.23
N ALA A 141 -1.17 0.42 -2.25
CA ALA A 141 -2.55 -0.01 -2.39
C ALA A 141 -3.16 0.77 -3.56
N VAL A 142 -3.58 0.04 -4.58
CA VAL A 142 -4.26 0.63 -5.72
C VAL A 142 -5.57 1.23 -5.23
N ASN A 143 -5.71 2.56 -5.32
CA ASN A 143 -6.88 3.27 -4.81
C ASN A 143 -8.06 3.16 -5.79
N TYR A 144 -8.96 2.22 -5.54
CA TYR A 144 -10.19 2.02 -6.31
C TYR A 144 -11.36 2.94 -5.90
N THR A 145 -11.09 4.12 -5.32
CA THR A 145 -12.15 5.05 -4.93
C THR A 145 -12.94 5.49 -6.15
N LEU A 146 -14.26 5.24 -6.12
CA LEU A 146 -15.18 5.64 -7.17
C LEU A 146 -15.48 7.13 -7.10
N VAL A 147 -15.69 7.75 -8.26
CA VAL A 147 -16.05 9.16 -8.34
C VAL A 147 -17.50 9.36 -7.87
N SER A 148 -17.75 10.43 -7.11
CA SER A 148 -19.09 10.86 -6.75
C SER A 148 -19.87 11.20 -8.02
N ARG A 149 -21.07 10.63 -8.18
CA ARG A 149 -21.85 10.74 -9.43
C ARG A 149 -23.34 10.75 -9.16
N ASN A 150 -24.09 11.32 -10.10
CA ASN A 150 -25.53 11.30 -10.05
C ASN A 150 -26.09 9.95 -10.54
N LYS A 151 -26.34 9.03 -9.60
CA LYS A 151 -26.79 7.66 -9.90
C LYS A 151 -28.15 7.58 -10.61
N SER A 152 -28.94 8.65 -10.59
CA SER A 152 -30.23 8.74 -11.26
C SER A 152 -30.11 9.06 -12.76
N TRP A 153 -28.94 9.52 -13.22
CA TRP A 153 -28.72 9.79 -14.65
C TRP A 153 -28.33 8.53 -15.43
N PRO A 154 -28.68 8.44 -16.72
CA PRO A 154 -28.20 7.37 -17.59
C PRO A 154 -26.66 7.35 -17.70
N ILE A 155 -26.11 6.15 -17.88
CA ILE A 155 -24.68 5.98 -18.21
C ILE A 155 -24.50 6.24 -19.71
N GLU A 156 -23.52 7.07 -20.02
CA GLU A 156 -23.15 7.45 -21.38
C GLU A 156 -21.73 6.98 -21.71
N LEU A 157 -21.55 6.47 -22.93
CA LEU A 157 -20.24 6.15 -23.48
C LEU A 157 -19.94 7.21 -24.54
N LYS A 158 -18.82 7.92 -24.41
CA LYS A 158 -18.40 8.96 -25.34
C LYS A 158 -17.45 8.41 -26.40
N GLU A 159 -17.31 9.11 -27.51
CA GLU A 159 -16.36 8.77 -28.60
C GLU A 159 -14.90 8.75 -28.12
N THR A 160 -14.58 9.58 -27.13
CA THR A 160 -13.29 9.57 -26.41
C THR A 160 -13.07 8.33 -25.55
N LYS A 161 -14.02 7.38 -25.57
CA LYS A 161 -14.08 6.18 -24.71
C LYS A 161 -14.25 6.49 -23.22
N ALA A 162 -14.53 7.75 -22.88
CA ALA A 162 -14.94 8.14 -21.55
C ALA A 162 -16.31 7.54 -21.22
N ILE A 163 -16.47 7.16 -19.95
CA ILE A 163 -17.73 6.69 -19.37
C ILE A 163 -18.20 7.81 -18.46
N GLU A 164 -19.37 8.37 -18.75
CA GLU A 164 -19.94 9.49 -18.01
C GLU A 164 -21.28 9.13 -17.38
N GLN A 165 -21.57 9.73 -16.23
CA GLN A 165 -22.88 9.67 -15.61
C GLN A 165 -23.21 11.01 -14.95
N GLY A 166 -24.22 11.71 -15.49
CA GLY A 166 -24.65 13.02 -14.97
C GLY A 166 -23.61 14.13 -15.14
N GLY A 167 -22.81 14.08 -16.21
CA GLY A 167 -21.76 15.07 -16.52
C GLY A 167 -20.39 14.79 -15.90
N GLU A 168 -20.29 13.78 -15.04
CA GLU A 168 -19.03 13.36 -14.41
C GLU A 168 -18.44 12.16 -15.15
N GLN A 169 -17.14 12.20 -15.43
CA GLN A 169 -16.41 11.03 -15.93
C GLN A 169 -16.19 10.04 -14.77
N ILE A 170 -16.78 8.86 -14.87
CA ILE A 170 -16.73 7.80 -13.85
C ILE A 170 -15.78 6.68 -14.25
N GLY A 171 -15.26 6.71 -15.48
CA GLY A 171 -14.24 5.80 -15.95
C GLY A 171 -13.93 6.00 -17.43
N PHE A 172 -13.18 5.08 -17.98
CA PHE A 172 -12.97 4.96 -19.42
C PHE A 172 -12.70 3.50 -19.77
N PHE A 173 -12.81 3.16 -21.04
CA PHE A 173 -12.52 1.81 -21.52
C PHE A 173 -11.59 1.84 -22.74
N ASN A 174 -10.81 0.78 -22.91
CA ASN A 174 -9.95 0.57 -24.07
C ASN A 174 -10.26 -0.78 -24.70
N SER A 175 -10.30 -0.84 -26.03
CA SER A 175 -10.26 -2.11 -26.74
C SER A 175 -8.82 -2.61 -26.80
N THR A 176 -8.60 -3.87 -26.45
CA THR A 176 -7.28 -4.52 -26.53
C THR A 176 -7.17 -5.50 -27.72
N GLY A 177 -8.17 -5.46 -28.59
CA GLY A 177 -8.22 -6.21 -29.85
C GLY A 177 -9.23 -7.36 -29.85
N ASN A 178 -9.23 -8.10 -30.96
CA ASN A 178 -10.03 -9.31 -31.14
C ASN A 178 -9.09 -10.51 -31.29
N ARG A 179 -9.39 -11.61 -30.57
CA ARG A 179 -8.66 -12.88 -30.70
C ARG A 179 -9.64 -14.03 -30.63
N ASN A 180 -9.52 -14.98 -31.54
CA ASN A 180 -10.37 -16.18 -31.60
C ASN A 180 -11.89 -15.87 -31.60
N GLY A 181 -12.30 -14.77 -32.25
CA GLY A 181 -13.71 -14.36 -32.32
C GLY A 181 -14.26 -13.74 -31.03
N GLN A 182 -13.40 -13.46 -30.05
CA GLN A 182 -13.73 -12.70 -28.85
C GLN A 182 -13.13 -11.30 -28.91
N ASP A 183 -13.93 -10.30 -28.55
CA ASP A 183 -13.47 -8.92 -28.39
C ASP A 183 -13.03 -8.68 -26.94
N PHE A 184 -11.87 -8.07 -26.76
CA PHE A 184 -11.26 -7.83 -25.46
C PHE A 184 -11.27 -6.35 -25.11
N TYR A 185 -11.64 -6.04 -23.87
CA TYR A 185 -11.67 -4.67 -23.35
C TYR A 185 -11.13 -4.58 -21.93
N GLU A 186 -10.58 -3.41 -21.62
CA GLU A 186 -10.12 -3.04 -20.29
C GLU A 186 -10.87 -1.80 -19.82
N PHE A 187 -11.28 -1.79 -18.55
CA PHE A 187 -12.02 -0.71 -17.92
C PHE A 187 -11.19 -0.11 -16.80
N PHE A 188 -11.25 1.21 -16.69
CA PHE A 188 -10.46 1.99 -15.76
C PHE A 188 -11.34 3.01 -15.04
N ILE A 189 -11.02 3.32 -13.79
CA ILE A 189 -11.51 4.55 -13.15
C ILE A 189 -10.72 5.77 -13.69
N PRO A 190 -11.22 7.00 -13.54
CA PRO A 190 -10.62 8.19 -14.19
C PRO A 190 -9.15 8.42 -13.84
N GLY A 191 -8.69 7.98 -12.66
CA GLY A 191 -7.28 8.01 -12.26
C GLY A 191 -6.36 7.04 -13.01
N GLY A 192 -6.84 6.33 -14.04
CA GLY A 192 -6.03 5.41 -14.86
C GLY A 192 -5.83 4.03 -14.25
N ILE A 193 -6.53 3.73 -13.16
CA ILE A 193 -6.44 2.45 -12.47
C ILE A 193 -7.35 1.43 -13.15
N LEU A 194 -6.78 0.30 -13.60
CA LEU A 194 -7.52 -0.81 -14.20
C LEU A 194 -8.43 -1.45 -13.16
N VAL A 195 -9.73 -1.50 -13.44
CA VAL A 195 -10.73 -2.15 -12.55
C VAL A 195 -11.20 -3.49 -13.07
N ALA A 196 -11.29 -3.66 -14.38
CA ALA A 196 -11.79 -4.88 -14.99
C ALA A 196 -11.18 -5.13 -16.36
N LYS A 197 -10.94 -6.40 -16.67
CA LYS A 197 -10.75 -6.88 -18.05
C LYS A 197 -11.96 -7.71 -18.43
N VAL A 198 -12.49 -7.50 -19.62
CA VAL A 198 -13.60 -8.30 -20.12
C VAL A 198 -13.30 -8.87 -21.49
N ASN A 199 -13.90 -10.01 -21.78
CA ASN A 199 -13.99 -10.52 -23.14
C ASN A 199 -15.37 -11.09 -23.41
N PHE A 200 -15.83 -11.03 -24.66
CA PHE A 200 -17.10 -11.61 -25.09
C PHE A 200 -17.07 -11.93 -26.58
N ALA A 201 -17.93 -12.87 -27.00
CA ALA A 201 -18.17 -13.19 -28.40
C ALA A 201 -19.56 -12.71 -28.84
N GLY A 202 -19.73 -12.45 -30.15
CA GLY A 202 -21.03 -12.07 -30.73
C GLY A 202 -21.32 -10.55 -30.78
N GLY A 203 -20.32 -9.71 -30.49
CA GLY A 203 -20.41 -8.25 -30.61
C GLY A 203 -21.57 -7.65 -29.82
N ASN A 204 -22.39 -6.81 -30.46
CA ASN A 204 -23.62 -6.23 -29.86
C ASN A 204 -24.70 -7.26 -29.46
N ASN A 205 -24.57 -8.51 -29.89
CA ASN A 205 -25.46 -9.62 -29.54
C ASN A 205 -24.85 -10.58 -28.51
N ALA A 206 -23.76 -10.19 -27.84
CA ALA A 206 -23.18 -10.99 -26.76
C ALA A 206 -24.22 -11.32 -25.68
N GLN A 207 -24.29 -12.60 -25.32
CA GLN A 207 -25.19 -13.12 -24.28
C GLN A 207 -24.52 -13.24 -22.93
N ASN A 208 -23.20 -13.24 -22.91
CA ASN A 208 -22.38 -13.28 -21.71
C ASN A 208 -21.04 -12.59 -21.99
N PHE A 209 -20.34 -12.25 -20.93
CA PHE A 209 -18.95 -11.84 -20.98
C PHE A 209 -18.17 -12.50 -19.85
N GLU A 210 -16.91 -12.82 -20.12
CA GLU A 210 -15.96 -13.17 -19.09
C GLU A 210 -15.42 -11.88 -18.48
N LEU A 211 -15.42 -11.81 -17.15
CA LEU A 211 -14.91 -10.71 -16.35
C LEU A 211 -13.71 -11.19 -15.55
N PHE A 212 -12.61 -10.43 -15.58
CA PHE A 212 -11.58 -10.43 -14.57
C PHE A 212 -11.62 -9.10 -13.82
N SER A 213 -11.97 -9.11 -12.54
CA SER A 213 -11.93 -7.93 -11.65
C SER A 213 -10.53 -7.77 -11.10
N ALA A 214 -9.89 -6.62 -11.35
CA ALA A 214 -8.58 -6.29 -10.78
C ALA A 214 -8.71 -5.92 -9.29
N LYS A 215 -9.84 -5.32 -8.90
CA LYS A 215 -10.17 -4.96 -7.51
C LYS A 215 -10.26 -6.19 -6.60
N ASP A 216 -10.90 -7.25 -7.07
CA ASP A 216 -11.14 -8.46 -6.25
C ASP A 216 -10.21 -9.62 -6.62
N ASN A 217 -9.51 -9.52 -7.76
CA ASN A 217 -8.68 -10.57 -8.34
C ASN A 217 -9.46 -11.87 -8.62
N VAL A 218 -10.68 -11.74 -9.19
CA VAL A 218 -11.59 -12.87 -9.46
C VAL A 218 -12.00 -12.91 -10.93
N ARG A 219 -12.14 -14.13 -11.47
CA ARG A 219 -12.71 -14.40 -12.80
C ARG A 219 -14.13 -14.96 -12.70
N LYS A 220 -15.05 -14.42 -13.48
CA LYS A 220 -16.47 -14.85 -13.53
C LYS A 220 -17.02 -14.73 -14.95
N VAL A 221 -17.95 -15.61 -15.31
CA VAL A 221 -18.80 -15.43 -16.50
C VAL A 221 -20.09 -14.76 -16.06
N ILE A 222 -20.44 -13.66 -16.69
CA ILE A 222 -21.63 -12.87 -16.36
C ILE A 222 -22.58 -12.87 -17.56
N SER A 223 -23.83 -13.25 -17.32
CA SER A 223 -24.89 -13.19 -18.34
C SER A 223 -25.31 -11.76 -18.62
N ILE A 224 -25.46 -11.42 -19.89
CA ILE A 224 -25.97 -10.15 -20.38
C ILE A 224 -27.45 -10.36 -20.71
N PRO A 225 -28.38 -9.67 -20.02
CA PRO A 225 -29.79 -9.76 -20.38
C PRO A 225 -30.01 -9.16 -21.77
N GLN A 226 -30.20 -10.01 -22.78
CA GLN A 226 -30.58 -9.60 -24.13
C GLN A 226 -32.07 -9.25 -24.15
N LYS A 227 -32.38 -8.02 -24.54
CA LYS A 227 -33.78 -7.60 -24.77
C LYS A 227 -34.18 -7.70 -26.25
N ASP A 228 -33.23 -7.55 -27.18
CA ASP A 228 -33.49 -7.56 -28.63
C ASP A 228 -32.28 -8.09 -29.42
N ASN A 229 -32.54 -8.70 -30.59
CA ASN A 229 -31.51 -9.14 -31.55
C ASN A 229 -31.16 -7.98 -32.49
N VAL A 230 -29.92 -7.49 -32.42
CA VAL A 230 -29.44 -6.31 -33.14
C VAL A 230 -28.86 -6.75 -34.49
N LYS A 231 -29.54 -6.42 -35.59
CA LYS A 231 -29.10 -6.84 -36.94
C LYS A 231 -27.92 -6.05 -37.50
N PHE A 232 -27.85 -4.75 -37.21
CA PHE A 232 -26.70 -3.90 -37.55
C PHE A 232 -26.75 -2.60 -36.74
N LEU A 233 -25.62 -2.20 -36.15
CA LEU A 233 -25.47 -0.90 -35.51
C LEU A 233 -24.04 -0.42 -35.73
N SER A 234 -23.87 0.69 -36.43
CA SER A 234 -22.59 1.41 -36.48
C SER A 234 -22.64 2.54 -35.46
N SER A 235 -21.67 2.58 -34.55
CA SER A 235 -21.54 3.64 -33.56
C SER A 235 -20.17 4.28 -33.70
N ALA A 236 -20.11 5.61 -33.68
CA ALA A 236 -18.86 6.37 -33.62
C ALA A 236 -18.09 6.12 -32.30
N VAL A 237 -18.78 5.62 -31.26
CA VAL A 237 -18.18 5.28 -29.98
C VAL A 237 -17.36 4.02 -30.08
N ASP A 238 -17.96 2.90 -30.50
CA ASP A 238 -17.30 1.60 -30.64
C ASP A 238 -18.20 0.64 -31.43
N PRO A 239 -17.65 -0.28 -32.26
CA PRO A 239 -18.46 -1.30 -32.93
C PRO A 239 -19.37 -2.10 -31.97
N ASN A 240 -18.94 -2.28 -30.73
CA ASN A 240 -19.68 -3.03 -29.71
C ASN A 240 -20.37 -2.14 -28.64
N ALA A 241 -20.71 -0.90 -29.00
CA ALA A 241 -21.25 0.09 -28.07
C ALA A 241 -22.45 -0.38 -27.22
N LEU A 242 -23.36 -1.22 -27.74
CA LEU A 242 -24.52 -1.69 -26.96
C LEU A 242 -24.10 -2.70 -25.89
N THR A 243 -23.25 -3.66 -26.26
CA THR A 243 -22.71 -4.63 -25.30
C THR A 243 -21.87 -3.93 -24.25
N LEU A 244 -21.00 -2.99 -24.67
CA LEU A 244 -20.21 -2.18 -23.74
C LEU A 244 -21.09 -1.37 -22.79
N LYS A 245 -22.21 -0.81 -23.25
CA LYS A 245 -23.16 -0.10 -22.37
C LYS A 245 -23.75 -1.03 -21.31
N ARG A 246 -24.10 -2.27 -21.67
CA ARG A 246 -24.62 -3.27 -20.73
C ARG A 246 -23.56 -3.73 -19.72
N ILE A 247 -22.34 -4.00 -20.18
CA ILE A 247 -21.20 -4.34 -19.32
C ILE A 247 -20.89 -3.19 -18.36
N THR A 248 -20.85 -1.96 -18.87
CA THR A 248 -20.61 -0.77 -18.05
C THR A 248 -21.68 -0.59 -16.99
N ALA A 249 -22.96 -0.76 -17.35
CA ALA A 249 -24.06 -0.71 -16.38
C ALA A 249 -23.89 -1.75 -15.27
N TRP A 250 -23.47 -2.98 -15.62
CA TRP A 250 -23.18 -4.02 -14.63
C TRP A 250 -22.01 -3.62 -13.72
N LEU A 251 -20.92 -3.09 -14.29
CA LEU A 251 -19.74 -2.63 -13.51
C LEU A 251 -20.11 -1.51 -12.53
N VAL A 252 -20.92 -0.55 -12.96
CA VAL A 252 -21.43 0.55 -12.13
C VAL A 252 -22.34 0.04 -11.02
N GLN A 253 -23.24 -0.91 -11.32
CA GLN A 253 -24.15 -1.51 -10.33
C GLN A 253 -23.41 -2.33 -9.26
N ASN A 254 -22.28 -2.93 -9.61
CA ASN A 254 -21.47 -3.76 -8.70
C ASN A 254 -20.31 -2.99 -8.05
N GLY A 255 -20.23 -1.67 -8.22
CA GLY A 255 -19.24 -0.82 -7.52
C GLY A 255 -17.81 -0.96 -8.03
N TYR A 256 -17.64 -1.19 -9.34
CA TYR A 256 -16.35 -1.15 -10.04
C TYR A 256 -16.08 0.18 -10.74
N LEU A 257 -17.15 0.91 -11.07
CA LEU A 257 -17.16 2.25 -11.68
C LEU A 257 -18.13 3.14 -10.90
#